data_AF-A0A967I7P6-F1
#
_entry.id   AF-A0A967I7P6-F1
#
_cell.length_a   1.000
_cell.length_b   1.000
_cell.length_c   1.000
_cell.angle_alpha   90.00
_cell.angle_beta   90.00
_cell.angle_gamma   90.00
#
_symmetry.space_group_name_H-M   'P 1'
#
loop_
_entity.id
_entity.type
_entity.pdbx_description
1 polymer ?
#
loop_
_entity_poly.entity_id
_entity_poly.type
_entity_poly.pdbx_seq_one_letter_code
_entity_poly.pdbx_strand_id
1 'polypeptide(L)'
;MIGDLDRKWKYKHAWSNTLRLNIGIHCGHEWAGTIPSALAFEFTVVGDTLMETVKLSEFSKGGAIWASKEVIENLSPSDRKRVEFGIRLGVYQERFVSPNIYSPVKELLSQDELEGRELQPISNLAVTEVVDVFP
;
A
#
# COMPACT_ATOMS: atom_id res chain seq x y z
N MET A 1 4.57 -17.99 -0.34
CA MET A 1 3.10 -17.80 -0.45
C MET A 1 2.67 -17.24 -1.82
N ILE A 2 3.02 -16.01 -2.25
CA ILE A 2 2.72 -15.55 -3.63
C ILE A 2 3.67 -16.13 -4.69
N GLY A 3 4.96 -16.27 -4.38
CA GLY A 3 5.96 -16.84 -5.29
C GLY A 3 5.70 -18.32 -5.62
N ASP A 4 5.16 -19.09 -4.67
CA ASP A 4 4.76 -20.48 -4.91
C ASP A 4 3.55 -20.57 -5.84
N LEU A 5 2.61 -19.62 -5.72
CA LEU A 5 1.47 -19.50 -6.61
C LEU A 5 1.92 -19.12 -8.02
N ASP A 6 2.78 -18.10 -8.15
CA ASP A 6 3.41 -17.69 -9.41
C ASP A 6 4.06 -18.86 -10.13
N ARG A 7 4.95 -19.59 -9.44
CA ARG A 7 5.64 -20.75 -9.99
C ARG A 7 4.68 -21.84 -10.47
N LYS A 8 3.66 -22.16 -9.67
CA LYS A 8 2.64 -23.16 -10.03
C LYS A 8 1.86 -22.75 -11.29
N TRP A 9 1.49 -21.48 -11.40
CA TRP A 9 0.70 -20.96 -12.52
C TRP A 9 1.50 -20.90 -13.82
N LYS A 10 2.75 -20.42 -13.75
CA LYS A 10 3.67 -20.43 -14.89
C LYS A 10 3.86 -21.85 -15.45
N TYR A 11 4.04 -22.83 -14.56
CA TYR A 11 4.19 -24.23 -14.93
C TYR A 11 2.91 -24.83 -15.54
N LYS A 12 1.75 -24.61 -14.92
CA LYS A 12 0.49 -25.24 -15.36
C LYS A 12 -0.09 -24.65 -16.64
N HIS A 13 0.10 -23.36 -16.88
CA HIS A 13 -0.61 -22.63 -17.95
C HIS A 13 0.31 -22.05 -19.03
N ALA A 14 1.60 -22.41 -19.05
CA ALA A 14 2.61 -21.79 -19.92
C ALA A 14 2.57 -20.25 -19.85
N TRP A 15 2.23 -19.72 -18.66
CA TRP A 15 2.03 -18.30 -18.46
C TRP A 15 3.38 -17.60 -18.29
N SER A 16 3.63 -16.50 -19.01
CA SER A 16 4.90 -15.76 -18.97
C SER A 16 4.89 -14.58 -18.00
N ASN A 17 3.73 -14.19 -17.47
CA ASN A 17 3.63 -13.06 -16.54
C ASN A 17 4.09 -13.45 -15.14
N THR A 18 4.66 -12.48 -14.41
CA THR A 18 4.98 -12.66 -12.99
C THR A 18 3.87 -12.09 -12.13
N LEU A 19 3.25 -12.93 -11.31
CA LEU A 19 2.26 -12.52 -10.33
C LEU A 19 2.94 -11.71 -9.22
N ARG A 20 2.38 -10.54 -8.93
CA ARG A 20 2.81 -9.63 -7.87
C ARG A 20 1.58 -9.17 -7.11
N LEU A 21 1.72 -9.01 -5.79
CA LEU A 21 0.67 -8.48 -4.93
C LEU A 21 1.11 -7.14 -4.38
N ASN A 22 0.48 -6.07 -4.84
CA ASN A 22 0.68 -4.74 -4.29
C ASN A 22 -0.21 -4.58 -3.05
N ILE A 23 0.35 -4.05 -1.97
CA ILE A 23 -0.39 -3.87 -0.70
C ILE A 23 -0.27 -2.40 -0.27
N GLY A 24 -1.41 -1.80 0.05
CA GLY A 24 -1.51 -0.52 0.74
C GLY A 24 -2.09 -0.73 2.13
N ILE A 25 -1.48 -0.13 3.15
CA ILE A 25 -1.94 -0.19 4.53
C ILE A 25 -2.10 1.25 5.04
N HIS A 26 -3.31 1.61 5.41
CA HIS A 26 -3.61 2.89 6.02
C HIS A 26 -4.61 2.66 7.17
N CYS A 27 -4.58 3.55 8.15
CA CYS A 27 -5.47 3.52 9.29
C CYS A 27 -5.99 4.92 9.53
N GLY A 28 -7.21 5.00 10.04
CA GLY A 28 -7.95 6.22 10.27
C GLY A 28 -9.32 5.88 10.85
N HIS A 29 -10.27 6.79 10.72
CA HIS A 29 -11.60 6.63 11.31
C HIS A 29 -12.65 6.51 10.22
N GLU A 30 -13.53 5.53 10.38
CA GLU A 30 -14.54 5.15 9.39
C GLU A 30 -15.90 5.01 10.06
N TRP A 31 -16.96 5.37 9.33
CA TRP A 31 -18.33 5.14 9.78
C TRP A 31 -18.81 3.80 9.24
N ALA A 32 -18.87 2.80 10.11
CA ALA A 32 -19.42 1.49 9.78
C ALA A 32 -20.88 1.39 10.23
N GLY A 33 -21.76 0.91 9.35
CA GLY A 33 -23.18 0.82 9.63
C GLY A 33 -23.93 -0.09 8.69
N THR A 34 -25.23 -0.22 8.92
CA THR A 34 -26.13 -0.99 8.07
C THR A 34 -27.14 -0.04 7.44
N ILE A 35 -27.24 -0.05 6.12
CA ILE A 35 -28.24 0.74 5.39
C ILE A 35 -29.38 -0.21 4.98
N PRO A 36 -30.65 0.13 5.27
CA PRO A 36 -31.77 -0.62 4.73
C PRO A 36 -31.83 -0.45 3.21
N SER A 37 -31.76 -1.56 2.48
CA SER A 37 -32.07 -1.65 1.05
C SER A 37 -33.48 -2.21 0.85
N ALA A 38 -34.00 -2.14 -0.38
CA ALA A 38 -35.38 -2.55 -0.67
C ALA A 38 -35.67 -4.04 -0.37
N LEU A 39 -34.62 -4.88 -0.26
CA LEU A 39 -34.74 -6.33 -0.07
C LEU A 39 -33.91 -6.88 1.09
N ALA A 40 -32.96 -6.11 1.65
CA ALA A 40 -32.08 -6.56 2.73
C ALA A 40 -31.48 -5.40 3.54
N PHE A 41 -30.84 -5.75 4.64
CA PHE A 41 -29.94 -4.86 5.36
C PHE A 41 -28.52 -5.08 4.84
N GLU A 42 -27.91 -4.04 4.26
CA GLU A 42 -26.55 -4.11 3.71
C GLU A 42 -25.57 -3.42 4.65
N PHE A 43 -24.52 -4.14 5.06
CA PHE A 43 -23.43 -3.57 5.83
C PHE A 43 -22.51 -2.77 4.92
N THR A 44 -22.20 -1.54 5.31
CA THR A 44 -21.34 -0.63 4.55
C THR A 44 -20.41 0.14 5.48
N VAL A 45 -19.29 0.58 4.90
CA VAL A 45 -18.28 1.42 5.55
C VAL A 45 -18.12 2.68 4.72
N VAL A 46 -18.23 3.84 5.36
CA VAL A 46 -18.19 5.15 4.70
C VAL A 46 -17.16 6.04 5.39
N GLY A 47 -16.24 6.55 4.56
CA GLY A 47 -15.18 7.46 4.98
C GLY A 47 -14.04 7.46 3.98
N ASP A 48 -13.12 8.40 4.18
CA ASP A 48 -12.04 8.67 3.25
C ASP A 48 -10.89 7.67 3.41
N THR A 49 -10.65 7.15 4.62
CA THR A 49 -9.55 6.20 4.89
C THR A 49 -9.66 4.94 4.05
N LEU A 50 -10.87 4.40 3.83
CA LEU A 50 -11.08 3.24 2.96
C LEU A 50 -10.67 3.56 1.51
N MET A 51 -11.14 4.70 0.99
CA MET A 51 -10.84 5.14 -0.38
C MET A 51 -9.34 5.43 -0.54
N GLU A 52 -8.73 6.11 0.42
CA GLU A 52 -7.30 6.39 0.48
C GLU A 52 -6.47 5.11 0.56
N THR A 53 -6.92 4.09 1.30
CA THR A 53 -6.26 2.77 1.38
C THR A 53 -6.27 2.09 0.01
N VAL A 54 -7.39 2.14 -0.70
CA VAL A 54 -7.48 1.63 -2.08
C VAL A 54 -6.49 2.36 -2.97
N LYS A 55 -6.48 3.70 -2.95
CA LYS A 55 -5.51 4.51 -3.71
C LYS A 55 -4.06 4.21 -3.34
N LEU A 56 -3.77 3.91 -2.07
CA LEU A 56 -2.43 3.53 -1.63
C LEU A 56 -2.02 2.16 -2.16
N SER A 57 -2.95 1.21 -2.24
CA SER A 57 -2.72 -0.09 -2.87
C SER A 57 -2.49 0.03 -4.38
N GLU A 58 -3.21 0.94 -5.04
CA GLU A 58 -3.03 1.28 -6.45
C GLU A 58 -1.70 1.99 -6.68
N PHE A 59 -1.26 2.85 -5.75
CA PHE A 59 0.03 3.53 -5.76
C PHE A 59 1.18 2.53 -5.75
N SER A 60 1.08 1.48 -4.93
CA SER A 60 2.08 0.42 -4.84
C SER A 60 2.34 -0.24 -6.21
N LYS A 61 3.62 -0.50 -6.51
CA LYS A 61 4.06 -1.16 -7.73
C LYS A 61 5.02 -2.29 -7.38
N GLY A 62 5.06 -3.30 -8.24
CA GLY A 62 6.12 -4.30 -8.21
C GLY A 62 6.06 -5.30 -7.05
N GLY A 63 4.91 -5.42 -6.38
CA GLY A 63 4.75 -6.30 -5.22
C GLY A 63 5.18 -5.64 -3.90
N ALA A 64 5.33 -4.31 -3.89
CA ALA A 64 5.72 -3.56 -2.71
C ALA A 64 4.55 -3.45 -1.71
N ILE A 65 4.93 -3.23 -0.45
CA ILE A 65 4.00 -2.93 0.63
C ILE A 65 4.23 -1.48 1.01
N TRP A 66 3.19 -0.65 0.92
CA TRP A 66 3.24 0.75 1.32
C TRP A 66 2.32 0.97 2.52
N ALA A 67 2.85 1.65 3.53
CA ALA A 67 2.10 2.00 4.74
C ALA A 67 2.05 3.51 4.91
N SER A 68 0.94 4.04 5.42
CA SER A 68 0.90 5.42 5.88
C SER A 68 1.77 5.60 7.13
N LYS A 69 2.25 6.83 7.36
CA LYS A 69 2.95 7.21 8.58
C LYS A 69 2.14 6.85 9.82
N GLU A 70 0.83 7.12 9.79
CA GLU A 70 -0.09 6.83 10.89
C GLU A 70 -0.10 5.35 11.29
N VAL A 71 0.01 4.42 10.32
CA VAL A 71 0.09 2.98 10.61
C VAL A 71 1.36 2.66 11.40
N ILE A 72 2.52 3.14 10.92
CA ILE A 72 3.81 2.86 11.56
C ILE A 72 3.90 3.50 12.94
N GLU A 73 3.32 4.68 13.11
CA GLU A 73 3.33 5.40 14.39
C GLU A 73 2.35 4.82 15.42
N ASN A 74 1.27 4.17 14.99
CA ASN A 74 0.34 3.47 15.87
C ASN A 74 0.81 2.06 16.30
N LEU A 75 1.91 1.55 15.74
CA LEU A 75 2.50 0.30 16.20
C LEU A 75 3.00 0.43 17.64
N SER A 76 2.86 -0.66 18.40
CA SER A 76 3.51 -0.76 19.71
C SER A 76 5.03 -0.58 19.56
N PRO A 77 5.75 -0.08 20.58
CA PRO A 77 7.21 0.04 20.50
C PRO A 77 7.93 -1.28 20.19
N SER A 78 7.38 -2.42 20.62
CA SER A 78 7.90 -3.76 20.30
C SER A 78 7.67 -4.14 18.83
N ASP A 79 6.48 -3.85 18.29
CA ASP A 79 6.17 -4.17 16.89
C ASP A 79 6.89 -3.25 15.93
N ARG A 80 7.01 -1.96 16.26
CA ARG A 80 7.73 -0.99 15.43
C ARG A 80 9.21 -1.37 15.24
N LYS A 81 9.85 -1.98 16.24
CA LYS A 81 11.24 -2.46 16.13
C LYS A 81 11.40 -3.64 15.19
N ARG A 82 10.31 -4.36 14.91
CA ARG A 82 10.30 -5.52 14.02
C ARG A 82 10.09 -5.12 12.56
N VAL A 83 9.65 -3.89 12.29
CA VAL A 83 9.36 -3.44 10.93
C VAL A 83 10.54 -2.63 10.39
N GLU A 84 11.15 -3.10 9.31
CA GLU A 84 12.08 -2.29 8.51
C GLU A 84 11.29 -1.52 7.45
N PHE A 85 11.42 -0.20 7.46
CA PHE A 85 10.70 0.66 6.52
C PHE A 85 11.55 1.85 6.06
N GLY A 86 11.19 2.41 4.92
CA GLY A 86 11.84 3.61 4.39
C GLY A 86 11.41 3.94 2.95
N ILE A 87 12.08 4.93 2.37
CA ILE A 87 11.86 5.32 0.97
C ILE A 87 13.03 4.83 0.14
N ARG A 88 12.75 4.14 -0.97
CA ARG A 88 13.77 3.81 -1.97
C ARG A 88 14.15 5.07 -2.75
N LEU A 89 15.37 5.55 -2.52
CA LEU A 89 15.97 6.66 -3.23
C LEU A 89 16.96 6.13 -4.28
N GLY A 90 17.10 6.85 -5.38
CA GLY A 90 18.10 6.57 -6.42
C GLY A 90 17.51 6.10 -7.76
N VAL A 91 18.34 6.18 -8.81
CA VAL A 91 17.98 5.83 -10.19
C VAL A 91 18.79 4.61 -10.63
N TYR A 92 18.18 3.72 -11.43
CA TYR A 92 18.80 2.53 -12.02
C TYR A 92 19.41 1.52 -11.02
N GLN A 93 20.69 1.68 -10.67
CA GLN A 93 21.52 0.66 -10.01
C GLN A 93 21.84 0.94 -8.53
N GLU A 94 21.66 2.19 -8.06
CA GLU A 94 21.88 2.55 -6.65
C GLU A 94 20.56 2.86 -5.95
N ARG A 95 19.69 1.85 -5.85
CA ARG A 95 18.50 1.96 -5.00
C ARG A 95 18.89 1.65 -3.57
N PHE A 96 19.01 2.68 -2.73
CA PHE A 96 19.14 2.52 -1.30
C PHE A 96 17.82 2.89 -0.63
N VAL A 97 17.44 2.13 0.40
CA VAL A 97 16.33 2.52 1.27
C VAL A 97 16.91 3.50 2.27
N SER A 98 16.39 4.72 2.32
CA SER A 98 16.65 5.60 3.45
C SER A 98 15.74 5.18 4.61
N PRO A 99 16.29 4.55 5.66
CA PRO A 99 15.49 3.89 6.68
C PRO A 99 14.79 4.92 7.56
N ASN A 100 13.62 4.57 8.08
CA ASN A 100 12.83 5.40 8.99
C ASN A 100 12.36 6.75 8.42
N ILE A 101 12.26 6.87 7.10
CA ILE A 101 11.78 8.09 6.43
C ILE A 101 10.36 7.87 5.87
N TYR A 102 9.60 8.96 5.88
CA TYR A 102 8.31 9.08 5.21
C TYR A 102 8.41 10.16 4.13
N SER A 103 7.60 10.01 3.08
CA SER A 103 7.47 11.01 2.02
C SER A 103 5.98 11.18 1.68
N PRO A 104 5.50 12.40 1.40
CA PRO A 104 4.22 12.58 0.73
C PRO A 104 4.20 11.83 -0.60
N VAL A 105 3.06 11.24 -0.98
CA VAL A 105 2.91 10.51 -2.25
C VAL A 105 3.29 11.36 -3.46
N LYS A 106 2.91 12.64 -3.47
CA LYS A 106 3.23 13.57 -4.57
C LYS A 106 4.73 13.81 -4.79
N GLU A 107 5.57 13.59 -3.78
CA GLU A 107 7.02 13.74 -3.91
C GLU A 107 7.69 12.49 -4.51
N LEU A 108 6.94 11.38 -4.61
CA LEU A 108 7.42 10.09 -5.12
C LEU A 108 7.04 9.84 -6.58
N LEU A 109 6.29 10.75 -7.21
CA LEU A 109 5.74 10.61 -8.55
C LEU A 109 5.95 11.90 -9.36
N SER A 110 5.96 11.79 -10.68
CA SER A 110 5.76 12.96 -11.54
C SER A 110 4.30 13.45 -11.47
N GLN A 111 4.07 14.70 -11.87
CA GLN A 111 2.72 15.26 -11.94
C GLN A 111 1.81 14.43 -12.87
N ASP A 112 2.33 14.04 -14.05
CA ASP A 112 1.59 13.21 -15.02
C ASP A 112 1.21 11.84 -14.44
N GLU A 113 2.09 11.21 -13.65
CA GLU A 113 1.79 9.93 -12.98
C GLU A 113 0.74 10.08 -11.88
N LEU A 114 0.76 11.20 -11.16
CA LEU A 114 -0.19 11.48 -10.08
C LEU A 114 -1.61 11.71 -10.64
N GLU A 115 -1.71 12.48 -11.73
CA GLU A 115 -2.97 12.78 -12.43
C GLU A 115 -3.48 11.54 -13.18
N GLY A 116 -2.65 10.87 -13.98
CA GLY A 116 -3.06 9.72 -14.79
C GLY A 116 -3.50 8.49 -14.01
N ARG A 117 -3.15 8.40 -12.73
CA ARG A 117 -3.57 7.32 -11.81
C ARG A 117 -4.62 7.77 -10.80
N GLU A 118 -5.12 9.00 -10.92
CA GLU A 118 -6.11 9.57 -10.00
C GLU A 118 -5.71 9.47 -8.52
N LEU A 119 -4.42 9.70 -8.22
CA LEU A 119 -3.86 9.59 -6.86
C LEU A 119 -3.94 10.91 -6.08
N GLN A 120 -4.65 11.91 -6.60
CA GLN A 120 -4.88 13.19 -5.96
C GLN A 120 -5.42 13.08 -4.52
N PRO A 121 -6.35 12.16 -4.19
CA PRO A 121 -6.86 12.02 -2.82
C PRO A 121 -5.76 11.75 -1.79
N ILE A 122 -4.72 10.99 -2.17
CA ILE A 122 -3.62 10.64 -1.26
C ILE A 122 -2.35 11.47 -1.50
N SER A 123 -2.41 12.53 -2.32
CA SER A 123 -1.22 13.30 -2.74
C SER A 123 -0.37 13.81 -1.58
N ASN A 124 -1.02 14.24 -0.49
CA ASN A 124 -0.35 14.73 0.73
C ASN A 124 -0.20 13.66 1.82
N LEU A 125 -0.67 12.43 1.59
CA LEU A 125 -0.54 11.35 2.55
C LEU A 125 0.94 11.00 2.72
N ALA A 126 1.45 11.10 3.93
CA ALA A 126 2.81 10.68 4.26
C ALA A 126 2.88 9.15 4.30
N VAL A 127 3.72 8.56 3.45
CA VAL A 127 3.83 7.12 3.25
C VAL A 127 5.27 6.65 3.34
N THR A 128 5.45 5.34 3.54
CA THR A 128 6.74 4.66 3.54
C THR A 128 6.60 3.24 3.00
N GLU A 129 7.66 2.68 2.41
CA GLU A 129 7.66 1.29 1.99
C GLU A 129 8.04 0.40 3.18
N VAL A 130 7.28 -0.67 3.42
CA VAL A 130 7.66 -1.73 4.35
C VAL A 130 8.58 -2.70 3.60
N VAL A 131 9.84 -2.72 4.01
CA VAL A 131 10.91 -3.49 3.36
C VAL A 131 10.97 -4.91 3.90
N ASP A 132 10.91 -5.06 5.22
CA ASP A 132 10.94 -6.37 5.87
C ASP A 132 10.22 -6.31 7.23
N VAL A 133 9.83 -7.49 7.74
CA VAL A 133 9.23 -7.65 9.06
C VAL A 133 9.90 -8.84 9.77
N PHE A 134 10.64 -8.53 10.83
CA PHE A 134 11.38 -9.49 11.63
C PHE A 134 10.50 -10.21 12.66
N PRO A 135 10.83 -11.47 13.01
CA PRO A 135 10.09 -12.24 14.00
C PRO A 135 10.05 -11.58 15.38
#